data_AF-A0AAJ1BA38-F1
#
_entry.id   AF-A0AAJ1BA38-F1
#
_cell.length_a   1.000
_cell.length_b   1.000
_cell.length_c   1.000
_cell.angle_alpha   90.00
_cell.angle_beta   90.00
_cell.angle_gamma   90.00
#
_symmetry.space_group_name_H-M   'P 1'
#
loop_
_entity.id
_entity.type
_entity.pdbx_description
1 polymer ?
#
loop_
_entity_poly.entity_id
_entity_poly.type
_entity_poly.pdbx_seq_one_letter_code
_entity_poly.pdbx_strand_id
1 'polypeptide(L)' 'IAENGRELGILSGANVVMPNLSPKRVRGDYLLYDNKISTDAEAAECRRELEQHMQSIGYQVVTARGDSLNITP' A
#
# COMPACT_ATOMS: atom_id res chain seq x y z
N ILE A 1 -8.06 -10.19 7.45
CA ILE A 1 -7.97 -9.49 6.15
C ILE A 1 -7.41 -10.48 5.15
N ALA A 2 -7.91 -10.51 3.91
CA ALA A 2 -7.39 -11.42 2.89
C ALA A 2 -5.92 -11.09 2.55
N GLU A 3 -5.07 -12.11 2.38
CA GLU A 3 -3.63 -11.94 2.20
C GLU A 3 -3.26 -11.13 0.94
N ASN A 4 -4.03 -11.27 -0.14
CA ASN A 4 -3.82 -10.58 -1.43
C ASN A 4 -4.83 -9.43 -1.67
N GLY A 5 -5.39 -8.86 -0.60
CA GLY A 5 -6.45 -7.86 -0.71
C GLY A 5 -6.03 -6.59 -1.46
N ARG A 6 -4.75 -6.20 -1.38
CA ARG A 6 -4.24 -5.00 -2.07
C ARG A 6 -4.20 -5.24 -3.59
N GLU A 7 -3.73 -6.41 -4.02
CA GLU A 7 -3.63 -6.85 -5.40
C GLU A 7 -5.01 -6.95 -6.05
N LEU A 8 -5.97 -7.55 -5.34
CA LEU A 8 -7.35 -7.63 -5.80
C LEU A 8 -7.97 -6.23 -5.97
N GLY A 9 -7.63 -5.28 -5.08
CA GLY A 9 -8.04 -3.89 -5.21
C GLY A 9 -7.49 -3.23 -6.48
N ILE A 10 -6.20 -3.41 -6.76
CA ILE A 10 -5.56 -2.89 -7.98
C ILE A 10 -6.18 -3.50 -9.24
N LEU A 11 -6.34 -4.83 -9.27
CA LEU A 11 -6.98 -5.54 -10.38
C LEU A 11 -8.46 -5.14 -10.59
N SER A 12 -9.09 -4.57 -9.57
CA SER A 12 -10.46 -4.05 -9.62
C SER A 12 -10.54 -2.55 -9.98
N GLY A 13 -9.42 -1.91 -10.33
CA GLY A 13 -9.38 -0.53 -10.83
C GLY A 13 -8.76 0.49 -9.88
N ALA A 14 -8.29 0.10 -8.70
CA ALA A 14 -7.48 0.99 -7.87
C ALA A 14 -6.11 1.25 -8.55
N ASN A 15 -5.57 2.44 -8.36
CA ASN A 15 -4.30 2.86 -8.96
C ASN A 15 -3.29 3.42 -7.93
N VAL A 16 -3.68 3.47 -6.65
CA VAL A 16 -2.85 3.98 -5.55
C VAL A 16 -2.85 2.95 -4.42
N VAL A 17 -1.68 2.72 -3.84
CA VAL A 17 -1.49 1.93 -2.62
C VAL A 17 -0.70 2.74 -1.61
N MET A 18 -1.12 2.70 -0.35
CA MET A 18 -0.53 3.51 0.73
C MET A 18 0.19 2.62 1.74
N PRO A 19 1.53 2.53 1.70
CA PRO A 19 2.28 1.78 2.70
C PRO A 19 2.25 2.51 4.05
N ASN A 20 2.25 1.77 5.15
CA ASN A 20 2.36 2.33 6.49
C ASN A 20 3.82 2.77 6.75
N LEU A 21 4.03 4.06 7.01
CA LEU A 21 5.37 4.61 7.29
C LEU A 21 5.62 4.87 8.78
N SER A 22 4.64 4.60 9.64
CA SER A 22 4.79 4.82 11.08
C SER A 22 5.86 3.88 11.65
N PRO A 23 6.75 4.36 12.53
CA PRO A 23 7.75 3.51 13.18
C PRO A 23 7.09 2.33 13.91
N LYS A 24 7.69 1.14 13.83
CA LYS A 24 7.17 -0.10 14.43
C LYS A 24 6.73 0.08 15.89
N ARG A 25 7.58 0.76 16.68
CA ARG A 25 7.36 1.02 18.11
C ARG A 25 6.07 1.77 18.47
N VAL A 26 5.50 2.54 17.53
CA VAL A 26 4.27 3.34 17.75
C VAL A 26 3.13 2.93 16.80
N ARG A 27 3.32 1.89 15.97
CA ARG A 27 2.30 1.50 14.99
C ARG A 27 1.04 0.95 15.66
N GLY A 28 1.21 0.27 16.78
CA GLY A 28 0.11 -0.25 17.61
C GLY A 28 -0.73 0.85 18.26
N ASP A 29 -0.19 2.05 18.42
CA ASP A 29 -0.94 3.19 18.98
C ASP A 29 -2.01 3.71 17.99
N TYR A 30 -1.93 3.31 16.72
CA TYR A 30 -2.85 3.71 15.66
C TYR A 30 -3.58 2.52 15.02
N LEU A 31 -4.29 1.78 15.87
CA LEU A 31 -5.19 0.69 15.47
C LEU A 31 -6.62 1.21 15.33
N LEU A 32 -7.00 1.60 14.11
CA LEU A 32 -8.36 2.06 13.78
C LEU A 32 -9.39 0.92 13.76
N TYR A 33 -8.93 -0.32 13.58
CA TYR A 33 -9.77 -1.51 13.51
C TYR A 33 -8.96 -2.75 13.89
N ASP A 34 -9.66 -3.79 14.33
CA ASP A 34 -9.07 -5.06 14.73
C ASP A 34 -8.32 -5.70 13.56
N ASN A 35 -7.14 -6.26 13.86
CA ASN A 35 -6.27 -6.90 12.88
C ASN A 35 -5.83 -5.97 11.74
N LYS A 36 -5.82 -4.64 11.95
CA LYS A 36 -5.18 -3.70 11.02
C LYS A 36 -3.78 -4.20 10.71
N ILE A 37 -3.54 -4.50 9.43
CA ILE A 37 -2.23 -4.98 8.94
C ILE A 37 -1.21 -3.94 9.39
N SER A 38 -0.41 -4.37 10.37
CA SER A 38 0.59 -3.56 11.06
C SER A 38 1.94 -4.28 11.01
N THR A 39 2.13 -5.13 10.01
CA THR A 39 3.20 -6.12 9.92
C THR A 39 4.59 -5.49 9.97
N ASP A 40 5.50 -6.18 10.65
CA ASP A 40 6.92 -5.85 10.79
C ASP A 40 7.72 -5.73 9.48
N ALA A 41 7.10 -5.98 8.33
CA ALA A 41 7.70 -5.78 7.01
C ALA A 41 7.82 -4.28 6.61
N GLU A 42 7.09 -3.40 7.30
CA GLU A 42 6.67 -2.10 6.74
C GLU A 42 7.41 -0.84 7.22
N ALA A 43 8.73 -0.66 7.07
CA ALA A 43 9.29 0.69 7.33
C ALA A 43 10.30 1.22 6.31
N ALA A 44 10.97 0.33 5.57
CA ALA A 44 11.79 0.66 4.40
C ALA A 44 11.95 -0.57 3.49
N GLU A 45 11.92 -1.78 4.05
CA GLU A 45 12.02 -3.07 3.36
C GLU A 45 10.76 -3.40 2.51
N CYS A 46 9.57 -3.02 2.98
CA CYS A 46 8.31 -3.24 2.27
C CYS A 46 8.13 -2.50 0.96
N ARG A 47 8.93 -1.47 0.65
CA ARG A 47 8.82 -0.87 -0.68
C ARG A 47 9.13 -1.93 -1.75
N ARG A 48 10.18 -2.73 -1.52
CA ARG A 48 10.59 -3.77 -2.45
C ARG A 48 9.56 -4.89 -2.53
N GLU A 49 9.02 -5.32 -1.39
CA GLU A 49 7.97 -6.35 -1.37
C GLU A 49 6.69 -5.83 -2.04
N LEU A 50 6.24 -4.62 -1.70
CA LEU A 50 5.11 -3.99 -2.37
C LEU A 50 5.34 -3.91 -3.89
N GLU A 51 6.52 -3.47 -4.32
CA GLU A 51 6.93 -3.46 -5.72
C GLU A 51 6.88 -4.85 -6.35
N GLN A 52 7.38 -5.89 -5.67
CA GLN A 52 7.34 -7.27 -6.14
C GLN A 52 5.90 -7.81 -6.26
N HIS A 53 5.05 -7.51 -5.29
CA HIS A 53 3.65 -7.88 -5.31
C HIS A 53 2.92 -7.20 -6.48
N MET A 54 3.11 -5.88 -6.66
CA MET A 54 2.54 -5.15 -7.79
C MET A 54 3.10 -5.67 -9.13
N GLN A 55 4.40 -6.00 -9.18
CA GLN A 55 5.03 -6.56 -10.37
C GLN A 55 4.47 -7.95 -10.72
N SER A 56 4.17 -8.78 -9.72
CA SER A 56 3.58 -10.11 -9.92
C SER A 56 2.19 -10.06 -10.56
N ILE A 57 1.48 -8.94 -10.42
CA ILE A 57 0.18 -8.70 -11.06
C ILE A 57 0.28 -7.80 -12.31
N GLY A 58 1.51 -7.53 -12.80
CA GLY A 58 1.75 -6.81 -14.05
C GLY A 58 1.80 -5.28 -13.94
N TYR A 59 1.91 -4.73 -12.74
CA TYR A 59 1.97 -3.29 -12.49
C TYR A 59 3.35 -2.83 -12.02
N GLN A 60 3.72 -1.61 -12.38
CA GLN A 60 4.94 -0.94 -11.90
C GLN A 60 4.56 0.14 -10.89
N VAL A 61 5.21 0.13 -9.72
CA VAL A 61 5.04 1.21 -8.72
C VAL A 61 5.79 2.46 -9.16
N VAL A 62 5.12 3.60 -9.10
CA VAL A 62 5.71 4.92 -9.32
C VAL A 62 5.58 5.72 -8.02
N THR A 63 6.65 6.41 -7.63
CA THR A 63 6.71 7.24 -6.40
C THR A 63 6.66 8.74 -6.69
N ALA A 64 6.61 9.12 -7.96
CA ALA A 64 6.34 10.48 -8.37
C ALA A 64 4.94 10.92 -7.93
N ARG A 65 4.71 12.23 -7.90
CA ARG A 65 3.39 12.81 -7.62
C ARG A 65 2.37 12.30 -8.64
N GLY A 66 1.29 11.69 -8.16
CA GLY A 66 0.19 11.17 -8.97
C GLY A 66 -1.13 11.85 -8.63
N ASP A 67 -1.37 13.03 -9.22
CA ASP A 67 -2.63 13.76 -9.04
C ASP A 67 -3.74 13.18 -9.92
N SER A 68 -4.99 13.51 -9.59
CA SER A 68 -6.15 13.19 -10.42
C SER A 68 -6.03 13.84 -11.80
N LEU A 69 -6.44 13.10 -12.84
CA LEU A 69 -6.56 13.64 -14.20
C LEU A 69 -7.78 14.57 -14.37
N ASN A 70 -8.68 14.64 -13.38
CA ASN A 70 -9.80 15.56 -13.39
C ASN A 70 -9.33 16.97 -13.01
N ILE A 71 -8.77 17.66 -13.99
CA ILE A 71 -8.23 19.02 -13.88
C ILE A 71 -9.27 20.10 -14.25
N THR A 72 -10.56 19.77 -14.24
CA THR A 72 -11.62 20.76 -14.47
C THR A 72 -11.63 21.76 -13.31
N PRO A 73 -11.57 23.08 -13.58
CA PRO A 73 -11.63 24.11 -12.54
C PRO A 73 -12.95 24.10 -11.76
#